data_AF-B0R342-F1
#
_entry.id   AF-B0R342-F1
#
_cell.length_a   1.000
_cell.length_b   1.000
_cell.length_c   1.000
_cell.angle_alpha   90.00
_cell.angle_beta   90.00
_cell.angle_gamma   90.00
#
_symmetry.space_group_name_H-M   'P 1'
#
loop_
_entity.id
_entity.type
_entity.pdbx_description
1 polymer ?
#
loop_
_entity_poly.entity_id
_entity_poly.type
_entity_poly.pdbx_seq_one_letter_code
_entity_poly.pdbx_strand_id
1 'polypeptide(L)' 'MSATTAASRTLTPKQHRILSYLQDHADERTYFKSRLIGDELDLSAKEVGANMPAIEDADHDLDVERWGYSSSTTWKVASA' A
#
# COMPACT_ATOMS: atom_id res chain seq x y z
N MET A 1 14.94 -16.80 -15.90
CA MET A 1 14.94 -16.37 -14.50
C MET A 1 15.23 -14.88 -14.48
N SER A 2 14.21 -14.03 -14.55
CA SER A 2 14.38 -12.59 -14.58
C SER A 2 14.55 -12.09 -13.15
N ALA A 3 15.78 -11.76 -12.77
CA ALA A 3 16.05 -10.98 -11.58
C ALA A 3 15.69 -9.53 -11.90
N THR A 4 14.48 -9.10 -11.52
CA THR A 4 14.18 -7.68 -11.44
C THR A 4 14.88 -7.16 -10.19
N THR A 5 15.90 -6.35 -10.40
CA THR A 5 16.66 -5.64 -9.38
C THR A 5 15.71 -4.89 -8.46
N ALA A 6 15.47 -5.40 -7.26
CA ALA A 6 14.84 -4.65 -6.18
C ALA A 6 15.81 -3.53 -5.79
N ALA A 7 15.70 -2.40 -6.47
CA ALA A 7 16.29 -1.17 -5.98
C ALA A 7 15.53 -0.84 -4.70
N SER A 8 16.10 -1.19 -3.55
CA SER A 8 15.61 -0.85 -2.23
C SER A 8 15.52 0.68 -2.11
N ARG A 9 14.43 1.24 -2.60
CA ARG A 9 14.07 2.65 -2.44
C ARG A 9 13.63 2.80 -1.00
N THR A 10 14.45 3.47 -0.20
CA THR A 10 14.06 3.86 1.15
C THR A 10 12.75 4.64 1.07
N LEU A 11 11.69 4.07 1.66
CA LEU A 11 10.39 4.72 1.72
C LEU A 11 10.50 6.03 2.51
N THR A 12 9.69 7.03 2.13
CA THR A 12 9.55 8.25 2.91
C THR A 12 8.86 7.97 4.25
N PRO A 13 8.93 8.86 5.26
CA PRO A 13 8.21 8.66 6.53
C PRO A 13 6.70 8.49 6.35
N LYS A 14 6.10 9.18 5.36
CA LYS A 14 4.68 9.05 5.04
C LYS A 14 4.35 7.67 4.45
N GLN A 15 5.18 7.17 3.55
CA GLN A 15 5.02 5.83 2.97
C GLN A 15 5.21 4.74 4.03
N HIS A 16 6.19 4.88 4.92
CA HIS A 16 6.33 3.98 6.07
C HIS A 16 5.08 3.97 6.95
N ARG A 17 4.49 5.13 7.24
CA ARG A 17 3.25 5.21 8.04
C ARG A 17 2.08 4.47 7.36
N ILE A 18 1.96 4.58 6.04
CA ILE A 18 0.96 3.83 5.27
C ILE A 18 1.28 2.34 5.29
N LEU A 19 2.54 1.95 5.06
CA LEU A 19 2.97 0.55 5.07
C LEU A 19 2.70 -0.12 6.43
N SER A 20 3.05 0.52 7.55
CA SER A 20 2.77 -0.01 8.89
C SER A 20 1.27 -0.24 9.10
N TYR A 21 0.43 0.70 8.66
CA TYR A 21 -1.02 0.49 8.71
C TYR A 21 -1.48 -0.72 7.91
N LEU A 22 -0.91 -0.97 6.72
CA LEU A 22 -1.25 -2.15 5.93
C LEU A 22 -0.80 -3.44 6.63
N GLN A 23 0.43 -3.47 7.17
CA GLN A 23 0.99 -4.62 7.89
C GLN A 23 0.13 -4.99 9.09
N ASP A 24 -0.25 -4.00 9.91
CA ASP A 24 -1.04 -4.21 11.12
C ASP A 24 -2.45 -4.78 10.84
N HIS A 25 -2.96 -4.64 9.61
CA HIS A 25 -4.32 -5.02 9.25
C HIS A 25 -4.41 -6.11 8.17
N ALA A 26 -3.28 -6.52 7.59
CA ALA A 26 -3.25 -7.47 6.46
C ALA A 26 -3.80 -8.85 6.83
N ASP A 27 -3.66 -9.26 8.09
CA ASP A 27 -4.18 -10.54 8.60
C ASP A 27 -5.72 -10.57 8.69
N GLU A 28 -6.34 -9.40 8.86
CA GLU A 28 -7.80 -9.29 9.04
C GLU A 28 -8.52 -8.84 7.78
N ARG A 29 -7.82 -8.20 6.84
CA ARG A 29 -8.41 -7.50 5.70
C ARG A 29 -7.52 -7.61 4.47
N THR A 30 -8.14 -7.98 3.34
CA THR A 30 -7.44 -8.07 2.04
C THR A 30 -7.57 -6.79 1.21
N TYR A 31 -8.68 -6.05 1.32
CA TYR A 31 -8.96 -4.90 0.46
C TYR A 31 -8.98 -3.59 1.23
N PHE A 32 -8.14 -2.66 0.80
CA PHE A 32 -7.92 -1.38 1.43
C PHE A 32 -8.29 -0.24 0.50
N LYS A 33 -9.34 0.51 0.85
CA LYS A 33 -9.74 1.71 0.11
C LYS A 33 -8.85 2.88 0.54
N SER A 34 -8.27 3.61 -0.41
CA SER A 34 -7.42 4.78 -0.12
C SER A 34 -8.12 5.82 0.74
N ARG A 35 -9.44 5.98 0.61
CA ARG A 35 -10.23 6.87 1.47
C ARG A 35 -10.20 6.43 2.94
N LEU A 36 -10.44 5.14 3.20
CA LEU A 36 -10.50 4.62 4.57
C LEU A 36 -9.13 4.63 5.25
N ILE A 37 -8.06 4.30 4.51
CA ILE A 37 -6.68 4.49 5.01
C ILE A 37 -6.45 5.97 5.36
N GLY A 38 -6.92 6.88 4.50
CA GLY A 38 -6.77 8.31 4.70
C GLY A 38 -7.46 8.80 5.98
N ASP A 39 -8.69 8.37 6.20
CA ASP A 39 -9.46 8.72 7.40
C ASP A 39 -8.74 8.27 8.69
N GLU A 40 -8.12 7.08 8.69
CA GLU A 40 -7.37 6.54 9.84
C GLU A 40 -5.99 7.20 10.06
N LEU A 41 -5.33 7.61 8.97
CA LEU A 41 -3.98 8.18 9.02
C LEU A 41 -3.96 9.72 8.97
N ASP A 42 -5.11 10.38 9.02
CA ASP A 42 -5.24 11.83 8.83
C ASP A 42 -4.57 12.29 7.51
N LEU A 43 -4.88 11.58 6.42
CA LEU A 43 -4.42 11.83 5.06
C LEU A 43 -5.60 11.90 4.11
N SER A 44 -5.46 12.64 3.00
CA SER A 44 -6.48 12.56 1.95
C SER A 44 -6.40 11.24 1.18
N ALA A 45 -7.54 10.77 0.65
CA ALA A 45 -7.58 9.60 -0.25
C ALA A 45 -6.62 9.74 -1.45
N LYS A 46 -6.46 10.97 -1.96
CA LYS A 46 -5.54 11.29 -3.06
C LYS A 46 -4.09 11.13 -2.63
N GLU A 47 -3.73 11.60 -1.44
CA GLU A 47 -2.37 11.44 -0.91
C GLU A 47 -2.04 9.97 -0.68
N VAL A 48 -2.94 9.18 -0.10
CA VAL A 48 -2.72 7.74 0.06
C VAL A 48 -2.49 7.10 -1.30
N GLY A 49 -3.41 7.31 -2.25
CA GLY A 49 -3.31 6.71 -3.59
C GLY A 49 -2.06 7.11 -4.36
N ALA A 50 -1.50 8.31 -4.12
CA ALA A 50 -0.26 8.77 -4.72
C ALA A 50 1.01 8.14 -4.11
N ASN A 51 0.94 7.67 -2.86
CA ASN A 51 2.08 7.05 -2.17
C ASN A 51 2.12 5.52 -2.34
N MET A 52 0.96 4.89 -2.58
CA MET A 52 0.85 3.44 -2.71
C MET A 52 1.70 2.79 -3.82
N PRO A 53 1.90 3.38 -5.01
CA PRO A 53 2.79 2.77 -6.02
C PRO A 53 4.23 2.60 -5.53
N ALA A 54 4.72 3.52 -4.70
CA ALA A 54 6.06 3.38 -4.13
C ALA A 54 6.15 2.29 -3.07
N ILE A 55 5.02 1.94 -2.44
CA ILE A 55 4.91 0.83 -1.48
C ILE A 55 4.81 -0.48 -2.25
N GLU A 56 3.97 -0.56 -3.29
CA GLU A 56 3.90 -1.69 -4.24
C GLU A 56 5.27 -2.06 -4.83
N ASP A 57 6.10 -1.08 -5.18
CA ASP A 57 7.45 -1.30 -5.71
C ASP A 57 8.52 -1.61 -4.65
N ALA A 58 8.20 -1.54 -3.35
CA ALA A 58 9.18 -1.69 -2.26
C ALA A 58 9.39 -3.15 -1.85
N ASP A 59 10.58 -3.44 -1.33
CA ASP A 59 10.94 -4.76 -0.81
C ASP A 59 10.42 -4.90 0.63
N HIS A 60 9.32 -5.63 0.80
CA HIS A 60 8.67 -5.93 2.08
C HIS A 60 7.78 -7.18 2.00
N ASP A 61 7.38 -7.75 3.14
CA ASP A 61 6.63 -9.01 3.25
C ASP A 61 5.13 -8.94 2.86
N LEU A 62 4.71 -7.90 2.14
CA LEU A 62 3.35 -7.76 1.62
C LEU A 62 3.36 -7.73 0.08
N ASP A 63 2.42 -8.44 -0.52
CA ASP A 63 2.03 -8.27 -1.92
C ASP A 63 0.92 -7.19 -1.99
N VAL A 64 1.21 -6.08 -2.65
CA VAL A 64 0.33 -4.90 -2.73
C VAL A 64 0.04 -4.59 -4.18
N GLU A 65 -1.21 -4.74 -4.62
CA GLU A 65 -1.61 -4.46 -6.00
C GLU A 65 -2.82 -3.53 -6.08
N ARG A 66 -2.85 -2.68 -7.11
CA ARG A 66 -4.04 -1.85 -7.38
C ARG A 66 -5.22 -2.73 -7.82
N TRP A 67 -6.35 -2.58 -7.14
CA TRP A 67 -7.57 -3.37 -7.38
C TRP A 67 -8.75 -2.52 -7.85
N GLY A 68 -9.47 -2.97 -8.88
CA GLY A 68 -10.49 -2.19 -9.57
C GLY A 68 -11.83 -2.89 -9.75
N TYR A 69 -12.78 -2.61 -8.84
CA TYR A 69 -14.22 -2.92 -9.02
C TYR A 69 -15.14 -1.82 -8.45
N SER A 70 -14.59 -0.69 -7.98
CA SER A 70 -15.35 0.40 -7.35
C SER A 70 -14.90 1.77 -7.83
N SER A 71 -15.70 2.81 -7.56
CA SER A 71 -15.40 4.22 -7.90
C SER A 71 -14.23 4.82 -7.11
N SER A 72 -13.73 4.13 -6.08
CA SER A 72 -12.61 4.57 -5.25
C SER A 72 -11.38 3.67 -5.46
N THR A 73 -10.19 4.27 -5.46
CA THR A 73 -8.91 3.54 -5.49
C THR A 73 -8.86 2.54 -4.34
N THR A 74 -8.74 1.27 -4.70
CA THR A 74 -8.65 0.14 -3.76
C THR A 74 -7.34 -0.58 -4.01
N TRP A 75 -6.74 -1.08 -2.96
CA TRP A 75 -5.50 -1.85 -2.98
C TRP A 75 -5.80 -3.20 -2.38
N LYS A 76 -5.46 -4.25 -3.10
CA LYS A 76 -5.46 -5.59 -2.55
C LYS A 76 -4.11 -5.82 -1.91
N VAL A 77 -4.12 -6.30 -0.68
CA VAL A 77 -2.95 -6.57 0.13
C VAL A 77 -3.05 -8.01 0.60
N ALA A 78 -1.98 -8.76 0.43
CA ALA A 78 -1.83 -10.11 0.94
C ALA A 78 -0.42 -10.25 1.55
N SER A 79 -0.27 -11.14 2.53
CA SER A 79 1.06 -11.57 2.96
C SER A 79 1.75 -12.27 1.79
N ALA A 80 3.03 -11.94 1.55
CA ALA A 80 3.83 -12.54 0.48
C ALA A 80 4.14 -14.03 0.73
#